data_AF-A0A391NZM5-F1
#
_entry.id   AF-A0A391NZM5-F1
#
_cell.length_a   1.000
_cell.length_b   1.000
_cell.length_c   1.000
_cell.angle_alpha   90.00
_cell.angle_beta   90.00
_cell.angle_gamma   90.00
#
_symmetry.space_group_name_H-M   'P 1'
#
loop_
_entity.id
_entity.type
_entity.pdbx_description
1 polymer ?
#
loop_
_entity_poly.entity_id
_entity_poly.type
_entity_poly.pdbx_seq_one_letter_code
_entity_poly.pdbx_strand_id
1 'polypeptide(L)'
;LSLAPVDECLDPITGQSVALSILHGVTTEPTQTVLDTVTPGWYVYEDYSASEGLYEISMSYGGVTKVSNVTVSAAYAEVEGEYFYVSGVESSLTSLPTLTGDLSAVLVLKDTEGVLVPVDVSPLVTIDGVDLTVQWDEDSTSYTVSGQACSLAILHYEVKVGTFSVLTEDVAVVSYGPLSQTETVFSATLLAAIGDGVPISIAPRDACGNTLPSSVDLSIVSGPSPVTVIHPSMIAISGVYSYTHSPTAVGTYTVTATVDGVELESVIEGYTVEFSVSGTATDYYPSPSMSQLANLPDSAVLGGTVTGEVTLRDPLGVTYTTELPLTVEWDDGVSGSVSFDSVHSAYAVSLTVPSSSSAVGIR
;
A
#
# COMPACT_ATOMS: atom_id res chain seq x y z
N LEU A 1 -12.12 13.22 -46.75
CA LEU A 1 -11.74 12.89 -48.15
C LEU A 1 -12.08 14.07 -49.05
N SER A 2 -11.23 14.43 -50.02
CA SER A 2 -11.48 15.50 -50.99
C SER A 2 -11.30 15.00 -52.43
N LEU A 3 -12.28 15.23 -53.31
CA LEU A 3 -12.33 14.70 -54.67
C LEU A 3 -12.56 15.81 -55.68
N ALA A 4 -11.85 15.79 -56.82
CA ALA A 4 -12.02 16.76 -57.90
C ALA A 4 -12.15 16.08 -59.27
N PRO A 5 -13.37 15.75 -59.74
CA PRO A 5 -13.55 15.21 -61.09
C PRO A 5 -13.21 16.27 -62.14
N VAL A 6 -12.43 15.88 -63.14
CA VAL A 6 -12.07 16.72 -64.28
C VAL A 6 -12.47 16.04 -65.59
N ASP A 7 -12.72 16.83 -66.63
CA ASP A 7 -13.01 16.32 -67.97
C ASP A 7 -11.72 15.96 -68.74
N GLU A 8 -11.86 15.62 -70.03
CA GLU A 8 -10.74 15.28 -70.92
C GLU A 8 -9.76 16.45 -71.15
N CYS A 9 -10.18 17.68 -70.85
CA CYS A 9 -9.38 18.90 -70.94
C CYS A 9 -8.78 19.33 -69.60
N LEU A 10 -8.97 18.54 -68.54
CA LEU A 10 -8.61 18.84 -67.14
C LEU A 10 -9.44 19.97 -66.51
N ASP A 11 -10.59 20.33 -67.10
CA ASP A 11 -11.48 21.32 -66.53
C ASP A 11 -12.35 20.67 -65.42
N PRO A 12 -12.53 21.33 -64.26
CA PRO A 12 -13.30 20.77 -63.16
C PRO A 12 -14.78 20.60 -63.53
N ILE A 13 -15.32 19.43 -63.24
CA ILE A 13 -16.73 19.10 -63.47
C ILE A 13 -17.53 19.62 -62.25
N THR A 14 -18.29 20.68 -62.46
CA THR A 14 -19.09 21.35 -61.40
C THR A 14 -20.59 21.07 -61.54
N GLY A 15 -21.34 21.14 -60.44
CA GLY A 15 -22.82 21.14 -60.47
C GLY A 15 -23.48 19.79 -60.81
N GLN A 16 -22.73 18.69 -60.72
CA GLN A 16 -23.21 17.33 -61.02
C GLN A 16 -23.25 16.47 -59.75
N SER A 17 -24.12 15.47 -59.73
CA SER A 17 -24.18 14.49 -58.64
C SER A 17 -23.13 13.41 -58.85
N VAL A 18 -22.30 13.16 -57.83
CA VAL A 18 -21.34 12.05 -57.81
C VAL A 18 -21.82 11.00 -56.80
N ALA A 19 -21.74 9.73 -57.16
CA ALA A 19 -22.05 8.63 -56.26
C ALA A 19 -20.76 8.17 -55.56
N LEU A 20 -20.68 8.40 -54.25
CA LEU A 20 -19.61 7.93 -53.38
C LEU A 20 -20.07 6.67 -52.64
N SER A 21 -19.25 5.62 -52.64
CA SER A 21 -19.45 4.43 -51.84
C SER A 21 -18.17 4.15 -51.04
N ILE A 22 -18.36 3.91 -49.75
CA ILE A 22 -17.29 3.61 -48.81
C ILE A 22 -17.57 2.22 -48.26
N LEU A 23 -16.61 1.34 -48.44
CA LEU A 23 -16.66 -0.05 -48.03
C LEU A 23 -15.63 -0.25 -46.92
N HIS A 24 -16.10 -0.70 -45.76
CA HIS A 24 -15.25 -1.19 -44.68
C HIS A 24 -15.49 -2.68 -44.53
N GLY A 25 -14.50 -3.51 -44.88
CA GLY A 25 -14.69 -4.96 -44.94
C GLY A 25 -15.80 -5.37 -45.92
N VAL A 26 -16.83 -6.08 -45.44
CA VAL A 26 -17.98 -6.56 -46.24
C VAL A 26 -19.24 -5.70 -46.09
N THR A 27 -19.21 -4.69 -45.23
CA THR A 27 -20.33 -3.78 -45.01
C THR A 27 -20.24 -2.60 -45.97
N THR A 28 -21.22 -2.50 -46.87
CA THR A 28 -21.46 -1.31 -47.70
C THR A 28 -22.16 -0.26 -46.85
N GLU A 29 -21.48 0.82 -46.50
CA GLU A 29 -22.15 2.04 -46.04
C GLU A 29 -22.90 2.69 -47.22
N PRO A 30 -24.04 3.35 -47.00
CA PRO A 30 -24.93 3.78 -48.07
C PRO A 30 -24.24 4.76 -49.01
N THR A 31 -24.54 4.61 -50.31
CA THR A 31 -24.11 5.56 -51.34
C THR A 31 -24.63 6.96 -51.02
N GLN A 32 -23.76 7.88 -50.63
CA GLN A 32 -24.15 9.27 -50.46
C GLN A 32 -23.95 10.03 -51.77
N THR A 33 -24.98 10.77 -52.16
CA THR A 33 -24.85 11.77 -53.22
C THR A 33 -24.29 13.03 -52.57
N VAL A 34 -23.00 13.30 -52.76
CA VAL A 34 -22.37 14.51 -52.25
C VAL A 34 -22.61 15.64 -53.26
N LEU A 35 -23.12 16.78 -52.79
CA LEU A 35 -23.24 18.01 -53.59
C LEU A 35 -22.03 18.91 -53.34
N ASP A 36 -21.63 19.64 -54.38
CA ASP A 36 -20.52 20.62 -54.42
C ASP A 36 -20.65 21.64 -53.27
N THR A 37 -19.76 21.60 -52.28
CA THR A 37 -20.00 22.29 -51.00
C THR A 37 -19.13 23.49 -50.68
N VAL A 38 -18.04 23.80 -51.38
CA VAL A 38 -17.30 25.06 -51.04
C VAL A 38 -16.35 25.58 -52.12
N THR A 39 -15.81 24.71 -52.98
CA THR A 39 -14.94 25.09 -54.11
C THR A 39 -15.47 24.41 -55.35
N PRO A 40 -15.76 25.14 -56.45
CA PRO A 40 -16.35 24.55 -57.65
C PRO A 40 -15.57 23.31 -58.10
N GLY A 41 -16.26 22.16 -58.16
CA GLY A 41 -15.68 20.90 -58.62
C GLY A 41 -14.96 20.10 -57.53
N TRP A 42 -15.12 20.43 -56.25
CA TRP A 42 -14.61 19.63 -55.14
C TRP A 42 -15.74 19.01 -54.29
N TYR A 43 -15.63 17.72 -54.03
CA TYR A 43 -16.53 16.97 -53.16
C TYR A 43 -15.79 16.54 -51.90
N VAL A 44 -16.32 16.92 -50.74
CA VAL A 44 -15.74 16.57 -49.44
C VAL A 44 -16.68 15.65 -48.70
N TYR A 45 -16.13 14.54 -48.20
CA TYR A 45 -16.83 13.62 -47.30
C TYR A 45 -16.06 13.51 -45.99
N GLU A 46 -16.80 13.66 -44.89
CA GLU A 46 -16.31 13.55 -43.53
C GLU A 46 -17.18 12.52 -42.80
N ASP A 47 -16.54 11.51 -42.23
CA ASP A 47 -17.17 10.54 -41.35
C ASP A 47 -16.33 10.43 -40.10
N TYR A 48 -16.97 10.71 -38.97
CA TYR A 48 -16.37 10.73 -37.64
C TYR A 48 -16.66 9.43 -36.87
N SER A 49 -17.32 8.46 -37.51
CA SER A 49 -17.71 7.16 -36.95
C SER A 49 -16.91 5.97 -37.51
N ALA A 50 -15.89 6.24 -38.33
CA ALA A 50 -15.05 5.20 -38.92
C ALA A 50 -14.29 4.41 -37.84
N SER A 51 -14.41 3.08 -37.88
CA SER A 51 -13.57 2.17 -37.13
C SER A 51 -12.19 2.03 -37.78
N GLU A 52 -11.22 1.51 -37.04
CA GLU A 52 -9.90 1.21 -37.58
C GLU A 52 -9.98 0.16 -38.71
N GLY A 53 -9.18 0.35 -39.77
CA GLY A 53 -8.91 -0.67 -40.79
C GLY A 53 -8.82 -0.12 -42.21
N LEU A 54 -8.84 -1.03 -43.18
CA LEU A 54 -8.77 -0.69 -44.60
C LEU A 54 -10.17 -0.35 -45.14
N TYR A 55 -10.28 0.81 -45.75
CA TYR A 55 -11.47 1.29 -46.44
C TYR A 55 -11.23 1.31 -47.94
N GLU A 56 -12.13 0.69 -48.70
CA GLU A 56 -12.21 0.85 -50.14
C GLU A 56 -13.21 1.98 -50.45
N ILE A 57 -12.73 3.02 -51.10
CA ILE A 57 -13.51 4.19 -51.46
C ILE A 57 -13.70 4.17 -52.96
N SER A 58 -14.94 3.99 -53.40
CA SER A 58 -15.30 4.02 -54.81
C SER A 58 -16.15 5.25 -55.14
N MET A 59 -15.86 5.87 -56.27
CA MET A 59 -16.56 7.02 -56.80
C MET A 59 -17.04 6.69 -58.20
N SER A 60 -18.31 6.95 -58.50
CA SER A 60 -18.85 6.78 -59.85
C SER A 60 -19.51 8.06 -60.37
N TYR A 61 -19.16 8.43 -61.60
CA TYR A 61 -19.74 9.54 -62.35
C TYR A 61 -19.77 9.21 -63.85
N GLY A 62 -20.91 9.44 -64.52
CA GLY A 62 -21.02 9.27 -65.97
C GLY A 62 -20.68 7.86 -66.50
N GLY A 63 -20.78 6.82 -65.66
CA GLY A 63 -20.38 5.44 -66.00
C GLY A 63 -18.89 5.12 -65.78
N VAL A 64 -18.09 6.08 -65.30
CA VAL A 64 -16.70 5.88 -64.87
C VAL A 64 -16.67 5.66 -63.36
N THR A 65 -16.02 4.57 -62.93
CA THR A 65 -15.76 4.30 -61.50
C THR A 65 -14.27 4.37 -61.22
N LYS A 66 -13.90 5.08 -60.15
CA LYS A 66 -12.55 5.09 -59.57
C LYS A 66 -12.60 4.50 -58.18
N VAL A 67 -11.58 3.73 -57.82
CA VAL A 67 -11.43 3.09 -56.52
C VAL A 67 -10.09 3.50 -55.93
N SER A 68 -10.08 3.81 -54.64
CA SER A 68 -8.89 4.08 -53.85
C SER A 68 -9.02 3.41 -52.49
N ASN A 69 -7.89 3.02 -51.91
CA ASN A 69 -7.87 2.47 -50.55
C ASN A 69 -7.35 3.52 -49.58
N VAL A 70 -7.91 3.56 -48.37
CA VAL A 70 -7.46 4.40 -47.26
C VAL A 70 -7.41 3.53 -46.02
N THR A 71 -6.30 3.55 -45.30
CA THR A 71 -6.20 2.89 -44.00
C THR A 71 -6.49 3.92 -42.91
N VAL A 72 -7.43 3.58 -42.02
CA VAL A 72 -7.80 4.38 -40.86
C VAL A 72 -7.18 3.73 -39.63
N SER A 73 -6.44 4.51 -38.83
CA SER A 73 -5.87 4.09 -37.55
C SER A 73 -6.81 4.44 -36.39
N ALA A 74 -6.64 3.79 -35.24
CA ALA A 74 -7.41 4.10 -34.03
C ALA A 74 -7.09 5.50 -33.49
N ALA A 75 -5.82 5.90 -33.56
CA ALA A 75 -5.36 7.20 -33.11
C ALA A 75 -4.23 7.74 -34.01
N TYR A 76 -3.88 9.00 -33.77
CA TYR A 76 -2.65 9.60 -34.29
C TYR A 76 -2.05 10.55 -33.25
N ALA A 77 -0.75 10.79 -33.37
CA ALA A 77 -0.02 11.81 -32.62
C ALA A 77 0.85 12.63 -33.58
N GLU A 78 1.02 13.92 -33.27
CA GLU A 78 1.97 14.78 -33.97
C GLU A 78 3.21 14.98 -33.09
N VAL A 79 4.36 14.53 -33.58
CA VAL A 79 5.65 14.66 -32.89
C VAL A 79 6.60 15.38 -33.83
N GLU A 80 7.11 16.54 -33.40
CA GLU A 80 8.00 17.39 -34.20
C GLU A 80 7.47 17.78 -35.59
N GLY A 81 6.14 17.81 -35.77
CA GLY A 81 5.48 18.15 -37.04
C GLY A 81 5.28 16.95 -37.97
N GLU A 82 5.63 15.73 -37.55
CA GLU A 82 5.32 14.49 -38.25
C GLU A 82 4.16 13.76 -37.58
N TYR A 83 3.29 13.15 -38.38
CA TYR A 83 2.14 12.38 -37.92
C TYR A 83 2.49 10.89 -37.79
N PHE A 84 2.26 10.33 -36.61
CA PHE A 84 2.41 8.92 -36.30
C PHE A 84 1.03 8.31 -36.06
N TYR A 85 0.69 7.28 -36.83
CA TYR A 85 -0.61 6.61 -36.76
C TYR A 85 -0.49 5.38 -35.86
N VAL A 86 -1.45 5.21 -34.96
CA VAL A 86 -1.44 4.15 -33.95
C VAL A 86 -2.64 3.23 -34.17
N SER A 87 -2.35 1.95 -34.37
CA SER A 87 -3.31 0.87 -34.49
C SER A 87 -3.72 0.36 -33.11
N GLY A 88 -5.01 0.22 -32.87
CA GLY A 88 -5.54 -0.48 -31.70
C GLY A 88 -5.49 -2.00 -31.84
N VAL A 89 -5.56 -2.50 -33.08
CA VAL A 89 -5.54 -3.93 -33.40
C VAL A 89 -4.14 -4.54 -33.30
N GLU A 90 -3.10 -3.83 -33.75
CA GLU A 90 -1.72 -4.32 -33.80
C GLU A 90 -0.92 -3.99 -32.52
N SER A 91 -1.36 -2.97 -31.78
CA SER A 91 -0.77 -2.60 -30.49
C SER A 91 -1.13 -3.61 -29.40
N SER A 92 -0.32 -3.67 -28.35
CA SER A 92 -0.53 -4.64 -27.27
C SER A 92 -0.10 -4.10 -25.92
N LEU A 93 -0.84 -4.47 -24.87
CA LEU A 93 -0.47 -4.29 -23.48
C LEU A 93 -0.28 -5.67 -22.84
N THR A 94 0.94 -5.97 -22.39
CA THR A 94 1.33 -7.30 -21.90
C THR A 94 1.89 -7.26 -20.49
N SER A 95 2.06 -8.41 -19.85
CA SER A 95 2.55 -8.54 -18.46
C SER A 95 1.64 -7.88 -17.42
N LEU A 96 0.32 -7.89 -17.68
CA LEU A 96 -0.68 -7.41 -16.74
C LEU A 96 -0.75 -8.33 -15.51
N PRO A 97 -0.97 -7.77 -14.31
CA PRO A 97 -0.89 -8.52 -13.06
C PRO A 97 -2.06 -9.48 -12.90
N THR A 98 -1.80 -10.66 -12.34
CA THR A 98 -2.83 -11.62 -11.90
C THR A 98 -3.02 -11.64 -10.39
N LEU A 99 -2.17 -10.91 -9.66
CA LEU A 99 -2.16 -10.74 -8.21
C LEU A 99 -2.32 -9.27 -7.85
N THR A 100 -2.84 -8.97 -6.66
CA THR A 100 -2.81 -7.59 -6.16
C THR A 100 -1.39 -7.14 -5.83
N GLY A 101 -1.14 -5.83 -5.89
CA GLY A 101 0.16 -5.23 -5.55
C GLY A 101 0.73 -4.39 -6.69
N ASP A 102 2.05 -4.25 -6.69
CA ASP A 102 2.76 -3.49 -7.71
C ASP A 102 2.65 -4.19 -9.07
N LEU A 103 2.44 -3.39 -10.12
CA LEU A 103 2.35 -3.86 -11.50
C LEU A 103 3.46 -3.24 -12.34
N SER A 104 3.96 -4.03 -13.30
CA SER A 104 4.90 -3.60 -14.34
C SER A 104 4.52 -4.28 -15.65
N ALA A 105 3.82 -3.55 -16.50
CA ALA A 105 3.35 -4.00 -17.81
C ALA A 105 4.17 -3.38 -18.94
N VAL A 106 4.12 -3.98 -20.13
CA VAL A 106 4.80 -3.50 -21.33
C VAL A 106 3.75 -3.14 -22.38
N LEU A 107 3.75 -1.88 -22.80
CA LEU A 107 2.93 -1.36 -23.89
C LEU A 107 3.79 -1.23 -25.15
N VAL A 108 3.32 -1.84 -26.23
CA VAL A 108 3.93 -1.73 -27.55
C VAL A 108 2.89 -1.11 -28.49
N LEU A 109 3.24 0.04 -29.05
CA LEU A 109 2.40 0.74 -30.02
C LEU A 109 2.89 0.46 -31.44
N LYS A 110 1.96 0.12 -32.33
CA LYS A 110 2.24 -0.15 -33.74
C LYS A 110 1.31 0.64 -34.64
N ASP A 111 1.71 0.82 -35.89
CA ASP A 111 0.84 1.31 -36.94
C ASP A 111 -0.05 0.19 -37.51
N THR A 112 -0.89 0.54 -38.49
CA THR A 112 -1.83 -0.38 -39.14
C THR A 112 -1.18 -1.41 -40.05
N GLU A 113 0.14 -1.32 -40.28
CA GLU A 113 0.93 -2.32 -41.01
C GLU A 113 1.68 -3.25 -40.04
N GLY A 114 1.51 -3.06 -38.73
CA GLY A 114 2.19 -3.83 -37.69
C GLY A 114 3.64 -3.39 -37.45
N VAL A 115 4.04 -2.20 -37.92
CA VAL A 115 5.36 -1.62 -37.69
C VAL A 115 5.35 -0.83 -36.38
N LEU A 116 6.44 -0.88 -35.62
CA LEU A 116 6.58 -0.15 -34.36
C LEU A 116 6.51 1.36 -34.59
N VAL A 117 5.78 2.07 -33.72
CA VAL A 117 5.83 3.53 -33.67
C VAL A 117 7.18 3.93 -33.06
N PRO A 118 8.08 4.57 -33.82
CA PRO A 118 9.49 4.69 -33.43
C PRO A 118 9.77 5.88 -32.48
N VAL A 119 8.74 6.57 -32.02
CA VAL A 119 8.85 7.79 -31.21
C VAL A 119 7.93 7.73 -29.99
N ASP A 120 8.28 8.51 -28.97
CA ASP A 120 7.42 8.76 -27.82
C ASP A 120 6.21 9.60 -28.23
N VAL A 121 5.02 8.99 -28.23
CA VAL A 121 3.73 9.65 -28.47
C VAL A 121 2.99 9.98 -27.17
N SER A 122 3.65 9.80 -26.04
CA SER A 122 3.18 10.08 -24.67
C SER A 122 1.77 9.53 -24.39
N PRO A 123 1.57 8.20 -24.51
CA PRO A 123 0.27 7.60 -24.27
C PRO A 123 -0.14 7.74 -22.80
N LEU A 124 -1.44 7.93 -22.57
CA LEU A 124 -2.04 7.84 -21.25
C LEU A 124 -2.54 6.41 -21.04
N VAL A 125 -2.11 5.76 -19.96
CA VAL A 125 -2.62 4.45 -19.58
C VAL A 125 -3.34 4.58 -18.24
N THR A 126 -4.55 4.05 -18.16
CA THR A 126 -5.35 4.07 -16.93
C THR A 126 -5.80 2.68 -16.52
N ILE A 127 -6.04 2.51 -15.22
CA ILE A 127 -6.68 1.34 -14.60
C ILE A 127 -7.93 1.83 -13.86
N ASP A 128 -9.12 1.39 -14.27
CA ASP A 128 -10.41 1.84 -13.72
C ASP A 128 -10.52 3.38 -13.64
N GLY A 129 -9.89 4.09 -14.60
CA GLY A 129 -9.84 5.56 -14.66
C GLY A 129 -8.77 6.23 -13.80
N VAL A 130 -7.89 5.47 -13.14
CA VAL A 130 -6.71 6.00 -12.42
C VAL A 130 -5.49 5.94 -13.33
N ASP A 131 -4.79 7.07 -13.47
CA ASP A 131 -3.60 7.18 -14.32
C ASP A 131 -2.43 6.34 -13.78
N LEU A 132 -1.78 5.60 -14.67
CA LEU A 132 -0.56 4.85 -14.41
C LEU A 132 0.67 5.65 -14.83
N THR A 133 1.83 5.28 -14.28
CA THR A 133 3.10 5.86 -14.71
C THR A 133 3.56 5.17 -15.99
N VAL A 134 3.81 5.94 -17.05
CA VAL A 134 4.22 5.45 -18.35
C VAL A 134 5.60 6.03 -18.68
N GLN A 135 6.54 5.17 -19.04
CA GLN A 135 7.91 5.56 -19.36
C GLN A 135 8.33 4.97 -20.70
N TRP A 136 8.71 5.83 -21.65
CA TRP A 136 9.27 5.42 -22.93
C TRP A 136 10.68 4.83 -22.76
N ASP A 137 10.94 3.76 -23.51
CA ASP A 137 12.25 3.14 -23.65
C ASP A 137 12.67 3.19 -25.13
N GLU A 138 13.67 4.02 -25.42
CA GLU A 138 14.21 4.24 -26.76
C GLU A 138 14.85 2.97 -27.35
N ASP A 139 15.46 2.11 -26.51
CA ASP A 139 16.20 0.94 -26.99
C ASP A 139 15.24 -0.17 -27.48
N SER A 140 14.09 -0.30 -26.83
CA SER A 140 13.07 -1.30 -27.15
C SER A 140 11.90 -0.75 -27.98
N THR A 141 11.83 0.56 -28.19
CA THR A 141 10.69 1.25 -28.83
C THR A 141 9.36 0.83 -28.21
N SER A 142 9.32 0.83 -26.87
CA SER A 142 8.16 0.41 -26.08
C SER A 142 8.01 1.26 -24.82
N TYR A 143 6.91 1.09 -24.10
CA TYR A 143 6.67 1.76 -22.83
C TYR A 143 6.60 0.77 -21.68
N THR A 144 7.27 1.11 -20.59
CA THR A 144 7.02 0.48 -19.29
C THR A 144 5.86 1.20 -18.62
N VAL A 145 4.83 0.44 -18.24
CA VAL A 145 3.66 0.94 -17.51
C VAL A 145 3.72 0.41 -16.09
N SER A 146 3.69 1.30 -15.09
CA SER A 146 3.84 0.94 -13.68
C SER A 146 2.79 1.62 -12.80
N GLY A 147 2.44 0.95 -11.71
CA GLY A 147 1.47 1.41 -10.72
C GLY A 147 1.06 0.28 -9.78
N GLN A 148 -0.18 0.33 -9.29
CA GLN A 148 -0.69 -0.68 -8.36
C GLN A 148 -2.07 -1.21 -8.77
N ALA A 149 -2.23 -2.52 -8.69
CA ALA A 149 -3.49 -3.23 -8.88
C ALA A 149 -3.98 -3.70 -7.52
N CYS A 150 -4.84 -2.91 -6.86
CA CYS A 150 -5.23 -3.17 -5.46
C CYS A 150 -6.63 -3.78 -5.28
N SER A 151 -7.24 -4.27 -6.36
CA SER A 151 -8.58 -4.86 -6.34
C SER A 151 -8.56 -6.30 -6.85
N LEU A 152 -9.35 -7.18 -6.23
CA LEU A 152 -9.66 -8.52 -6.74
C LEU A 152 -10.81 -8.52 -7.78
N ALA A 153 -11.27 -7.35 -8.20
CA ALA A 153 -12.24 -7.22 -9.27
C ALA A 153 -11.58 -7.44 -10.64
N ILE A 154 -12.41 -7.46 -11.68
CA ILE A 154 -11.93 -7.27 -13.05
C ILE A 154 -11.49 -5.81 -13.15
N LEU A 155 -10.24 -5.61 -13.52
CA LEU A 155 -9.62 -4.31 -13.75
C LEU A 155 -9.75 -3.95 -15.23
N HIS A 156 -10.21 -2.74 -15.51
CA HIS A 156 -10.32 -2.22 -16.86
C HIS A 156 -9.12 -1.32 -17.18
N TYR A 157 -8.27 -1.77 -18.10
CA TYR A 157 -7.15 -1.00 -18.62
C TYR A 157 -7.58 -0.27 -19.89
N GLU A 158 -7.24 1.01 -19.99
CA GLU A 158 -7.47 1.81 -21.18
C GLU A 158 -6.19 2.56 -21.56
N VAL A 159 -5.78 2.43 -22.82
CA VAL A 159 -4.66 3.18 -23.42
C VAL A 159 -5.21 4.23 -24.36
N LYS A 160 -4.79 5.49 -24.18
CA LYS A 160 -5.13 6.62 -25.05
C LYS A 160 -3.89 7.24 -25.66
N VAL A 161 -4.02 7.68 -26.91
CA VAL A 161 -3.06 8.57 -27.58
C VAL A 161 -3.82 9.83 -27.95
N GLY A 162 -3.43 10.96 -27.35
CA GLY A 162 -4.23 12.19 -27.38
C GLY A 162 -5.61 11.95 -26.75
N THR A 163 -6.68 12.17 -27.53
CA THR A 163 -8.06 11.97 -27.08
C THR A 163 -8.66 10.63 -27.51
N PHE A 164 -7.90 9.81 -28.24
CA PHE A 164 -8.40 8.59 -28.87
C PHE A 164 -8.03 7.36 -28.06
N SER A 165 -9.01 6.49 -27.81
CA SER A 165 -8.79 5.19 -27.19
C SER A 165 -8.18 4.25 -28.22
N VAL A 166 -7.00 3.72 -27.91
CA VAL A 166 -6.23 2.82 -28.78
C VAL A 166 -6.53 1.37 -28.44
N LEU A 167 -6.41 1.00 -27.18
CA LEU A 167 -6.69 -0.37 -26.74
C LEU A 167 -7.34 -0.36 -25.36
N THR A 168 -8.19 -1.36 -25.12
CA THR A 168 -8.79 -1.64 -23.81
C THR A 168 -8.60 -3.10 -23.46
N GLU A 169 -8.20 -3.41 -22.23
CA GLU A 169 -7.99 -4.78 -21.76
C GLU A 169 -8.68 -4.99 -20.41
N ASP A 170 -9.38 -6.10 -20.26
CA ASP A 170 -10.00 -6.50 -18.99
C ASP A 170 -9.20 -7.64 -18.35
N VAL A 171 -8.71 -7.42 -17.13
CA VAL A 171 -7.88 -8.41 -16.43
C VAL A 171 -8.51 -8.78 -15.10
N ALA A 172 -8.71 -10.08 -14.88
CA ALA A 172 -9.14 -10.60 -13.59
C ALA A 172 -7.94 -10.80 -12.67
N VAL A 173 -7.90 -10.04 -11.58
CA VAL A 173 -6.98 -10.31 -10.47
C VAL A 173 -7.61 -11.36 -9.56
N VAL A 174 -7.02 -12.55 -9.53
CA VAL A 174 -7.68 -13.74 -8.96
C VAL A 174 -7.16 -14.12 -7.58
N SER A 175 -6.07 -13.49 -7.13
CA SER A 175 -5.50 -13.75 -5.80
C SER A 175 -4.76 -12.54 -5.26
N TYR A 176 -4.54 -12.56 -3.95
CA TYR A 176 -3.79 -11.51 -3.28
C TYR A 176 -2.30 -11.57 -3.61
N GLY A 177 -1.65 -10.41 -3.51
CA GLY A 177 -0.21 -10.26 -3.58
C GLY A 177 0.51 -10.91 -2.40
N PRO A 178 1.86 -10.88 -2.42
CA PRO A 178 2.67 -11.37 -1.32
C PRO A 178 2.45 -10.54 -0.04
N LEU A 179 2.83 -11.14 1.09
CA LEU A 179 2.89 -10.46 2.39
C LEU A 179 3.75 -9.20 2.32
N SER A 180 3.21 -8.09 2.82
CA SER A 180 3.93 -6.84 3.03
C SER A 180 4.34 -6.71 4.49
N GLN A 181 5.65 -6.55 4.73
CA GLN A 181 6.20 -6.31 6.07
C GLN A 181 5.74 -4.97 6.65
N THR A 182 5.57 -3.95 5.80
CA THR A 182 5.23 -2.59 6.24
C THR A 182 3.74 -2.39 6.47
N GLU A 183 2.90 -3.08 5.69
CA GLU A 183 1.43 -2.99 5.84
C GLU A 183 0.90 -3.96 6.90
N THR A 184 1.61 -5.05 7.18
CA THR A 184 1.21 -5.99 8.23
C THR A 184 1.21 -5.32 9.59
N VAL A 185 0.09 -5.41 10.30
CA VAL A 185 -0.03 -4.85 11.66
C VAL A 185 0.36 -5.94 12.65
N PHE A 186 1.43 -5.70 13.41
CA PHE A 186 1.87 -6.57 14.51
C PHE A 186 1.96 -5.76 15.80
N SER A 187 1.20 -6.16 16.82
CA SER A 187 1.16 -5.44 18.10
C SER A 187 1.09 -6.39 19.28
N ALA A 188 1.75 -5.99 20.37
CA ALA A 188 1.61 -6.55 21.70
C ALA A 188 1.77 -5.42 22.72
N THR A 189 1.23 -5.60 23.92
CA THR A 189 1.52 -4.68 25.04
C THR A 189 3.02 -4.73 25.35
N LEU A 190 3.61 -3.62 25.82
CA LEU A 190 5.04 -3.57 26.17
C LEU A 190 5.29 -3.87 27.65
N LEU A 191 4.35 -3.54 28.53
CA LEU A 191 4.47 -3.69 29.98
C LEU A 191 3.32 -4.54 30.51
N ALA A 192 3.61 -5.49 31.37
CA ALA A 192 2.62 -6.32 32.04
C ALA A 192 3.10 -6.74 33.43
N ALA A 193 2.18 -7.03 34.36
CA ALA A 193 2.54 -7.73 35.58
C ALA A 193 2.46 -9.25 35.39
N ILE A 194 3.03 -10.01 36.33
CA ILE A 194 2.82 -11.46 36.40
C ILE A 194 1.32 -11.75 36.49
N GLY A 195 0.84 -12.67 35.64
CA GLY A 195 -0.55 -13.07 35.57
C GLY A 195 -1.45 -12.17 34.73
N ASP A 196 -1.00 -10.97 34.36
CA ASP A 196 -1.75 -10.09 33.45
C ASP A 196 -1.84 -10.72 32.06
N GLY A 197 -2.92 -10.38 31.33
CA GLY A 197 -3.06 -10.74 29.93
C GLY A 197 -2.33 -9.74 29.02
N VAL A 198 -1.31 -10.20 28.30
CA VAL A 198 -0.66 -9.49 27.20
C VAL A 198 -1.40 -9.84 25.90
N PRO A 199 -2.30 -8.98 25.40
CA PRO A 199 -2.91 -9.18 24.09
C PRO A 199 -1.84 -9.05 23.01
N ILE A 200 -1.79 -10.02 22.12
CA ILE A 200 -0.96 -10.05 20.93
C ILE A 200 -1.89 -10.18 19.73
N SER A 201 -1.70 -9.33 18.73
CA SER A 201 -2.47 -9.40 17.49
C SER A 201 -1.62 -9.18 16.26
N ILE A 202 -1.90 -9.97 15.22
CA ILE A 202 -1.25 -9.91 13.92
C ILE A 202 -2.34 -9.85 12.85
N ALA A 203 -2.27 -8.86 11.96
CA ALA A 203 -3.13 -8.75 10.79
C ALA A 203 -2.26 -8.73 9.53
N PRO A 204 -2.03 -9.90 8.90
CA PRO A 204 -1.27 -10.00 7.66
C PRO A 204 -1.91 -9.20 6.53
N ARG A 205 -1.10 -8.40 5.83
CA ARG A 205 -1.56 -7.61 4.67
C ARG A 205 -0.63 -7.72 3.49
N ASP A 206 -1.16 -7.54 2.28
CA ASP A 206 -0.35 -7.30 1.07
C ASP A 206 0.07 -5.81 0.98
N ALA A 207 0.82 -5.46 -0.06
CA ALA A 207 1.27 -4.07 -0.30
C ALA A 207 0.11 -3.10 -0.59
N CYS A 208 -1.08 -3.61 -0.88
CA CYS A 208 -2.30 -2.83 -1.10
C CYS A 208 -3.14 -2.68 0.18
N GLY A 209 -2.67 -3.21 1.31
CA GLY A 209 -3.39 -3.19 2.58
C GLY A 209 -4.54 -4.21 2.65
N ASN A 210 -4.67 -5.12 1.69
CA ASN A 210 -5.69 -6.16 1.74
C ASN A 210 -5.33 -7.19 2.79
N THR A 211 -6.32 -7.63 3.58
CA THR A 211 -6.11 -8.68 4.57
C THR A 211 -5.90 -10.03 3.88
N LEU A 212 -4.79 -10.69 4.21
CA LEU A 212 -4.42 -11.97 3.61
C LEU A 212 -5.08 -13.16 4.34
N PRO A 213 -5.65 -14.13 3.59
CA PRO A 213 -6.05 -15.42 4.16
C PRO A 213 -4.79 -16.29 4.37
N SER A 214 -4.21 -16.20 5.56
CA SER A 214 -2.90 -16.80 5.86
C SER A 214 -2.95 -17.83 7.00
N SER A 215 -1.82 -18.47 7.24
CA SER A 215 -1.49 -19.14 8.49
C SER A 215 -0.49 -18.29 9.26
N VAL A 216 -0.65 -18.19 10.58
CA VAL A 216 0.25 -17.42 11.45
C VAL A 216 0.72 -18.33 12.56
N ASP A 217 2.04 -18.50 12.65
CA ASP A 217 2.70 -19.14 13.77
C ASP A 217 3.38 -18.08 14.63
N LEU A 218 3.03 -18.06 15.91
CA LEU A 218 3.57 -17.14 16.90
C LEU A 218 4.67 -17.84 17.70
N SER A 219 5.76 -17.13 17.97
CA SER A 219 6.77 -17.57 18.94
C SER A 219 6.93 -16.50 20.01
N ILE A 220 6.81 -16.93 21.27
CA ILE A 220 7.03 -16.07 22.43
C ILE A 220 8.18 -16.65 23.22
N VAL A 221 9.22 -15.84 23.39
CA VAL A 221 10.41 -16.17 24.17
C VAL A 221 10.37 -15.33 25.44
N SER A 222 10.16 -15.94 26.60
CA SER A 222 10.01 -15.23 27.88
C SER A 222 11.06 -15.65 28.90
N GLY A 223 11.54 -14.68 29.69
CA GLY A 223 12.16 -14.89 30.99
C GLY A 223 13.68 -14.69 31.04
N PRO A 224 14.22 -14.25 32.19
CA PRO A 224 15.62 -14.36 32.51
C PRO A 224 15.86 -15.74 33.15
N SER A 225 16.07 -16.77 32.32
CA SER A 225 16.45 -18.14 32.71
C SER A 225 15.52 -18.91 33.71
N PRO A 226 15.00 -20.10 33.35
CA PRO A 226 15.09 -20.70 32.03
C PRO A 226 14.27 -19.89 31.04
N VAL A 227 14.85 -19.67 29.86
CA VAL A 227 14.12 -19.09 28.73
C VAL A 227 13.03 -20.08 28.35
N THR A 228 11.78 -19.62 28.37
CA THR A 228 10.64 -20.42 27.94
C THR A 228 10.25 -20.00 26.54
N VAL A 229 10.11 -20.97 25.63
CA VAL A 229 9.63 -20.73 24.26
C VAL A 229 8.24 -21.34 24.12
N ILE A 230 7.26 -20.53 23.70
CA ILE A 230 5.86 -20.93 23.56
C ILE A 230 5.45 -20.71 22.10
N HIS A 231 4.80 -21.71 21.51
CA HIS A 231 4.19 -21.64 20.18
C HIS A 231 2.68 -21.85 20.31
N PRO A 232 1.91 -20.79 20.60
CA PRO A 232 0.48 -20.92 20.77
C PRO A 232 -0.23 -21.00 19.41
N SER A 233 -1.37 -21.67 19.38
CA SER A 233 -2.30 -21.53 18.27
C SER A 233 -3.04 -20.20 18.37
N MET A 234 -3.07 -19.43 17.29
CA MET A 234 -3.81 -18.17 17.23
C MET A 234 -5.22 -18.39 16.68
N ILE A 235 -6.16 -17.55 17.11
CA ILE A 235 -7.55 -17.56 16.60
C ILE A 235 -7.67 -16.44 15.58
N ALA A 236 -8.07 -16.78 14.35
CA ALA A 236 -8.36 -15.81 13.30
C ALA A 236 -9.82 -15.34 13.38
N ILE A 237 -10.04 -14.05 13.58
CA ILE A 237 -11.37 -13.42 13.49
C ILE A 237 -11.26 -12.28 12.47
N SER A 238 -11.99 -12.40 11.36
CA SER A 238 -11.95 -11.42 10.26
C SER A 238 -10.53 -11.11 9.76
N GLY A 239 -9.66 -12.15 9.73
CA GLY A 239 -8.27 -12.05 9.28
C GLY A 239 -7.29 -11.39 10.26
N VAL A 240 -7.72 -11.13 11.50
CA VAL A 240 -6.83 -10.77 12.61
C VAL A 240 -6.60 -11.99 13.48
N TYR A 241 -5.35 -12.35 13.69
CA TYR A 241 -4.90 -13.46 14.52
C TYR A 241 -4.59 -12.91 15.90
N SER A 242 -5.28 -13.43 16.92
CA SER A 242 -5.11 -12.96 18.30
C SER A 242 -4.72 -14.09 19.25
N TYR A 243 -3.88 -13.75 20.23
CA TYR A 243 -3.51 -14.59 21.35
C TYR A 243 -3.30 -13.72 22.60
N THR A 244 -3.62 -14.25 23.78
CA THR A 244 -3.33 -13.58 25.05
C THR A 244 -2.27 -14.37 25.80
N HIS A 245 -1.09 -13.80 25.97
CA HIS A 245 -0.02 -14.39 26.77
C HIS A 245 -0.16 -13.95 28.23
N SER A 246 0.05 -14.86 29.18
CA SER A 246 0.08 -14.52 30.61
C SER A 246 1.45 -14.85 31.19
N PRO A 247 2.33 -13.85 31.36
CA PRO A 247 3.65 -14.05 31.95
C PRO A 247 3.57 -14.63 33.36
N THR A 248 4.50 -15.53 33.69
CA THR A 248 4.55 -16.20 35.01
C THR A 248 5.75 -15.79 35.85
N ALA A 249 6.65 -14.96 35.30
CA ALA A 249 7.87 -14.52 35.97
C ALA A 249 8.27 -13.10 35.50
N VAL A 250 8.97 -12.37 36.36
CA VAL A 250 9.56 -11.05 36.05
C VAL A 250 10.66 -11.20 34.99
N GLY A 251 10.76 -10.23 34.08
CA GLY A 251 11.87 -10.11 33.13
C GLY A 251 11.44 -9.55 31.79
N THR A 252 12.06 -10.02 30.71
CA THR A 252 11.70 -9.62 29.34
C THR A 252 10.99 -10.74 28.61
N TYR A 253 10.20 -10.37 27.61
CA TYR A 253 9.71 -11.28 26.59
C TYR A 253 9.90 -10.68 25.21
N THR A 254 10.12 -11.57 24.24
CA THR A 254 10.23 -11.24 22.83
C THR A 254 9.15 -12.01 22.09
N VAL A 255 8.40 -11.30 21.25
CA VAL A 255 7.37 -11.86 20.40
C VAL A 255 7.83 -11.75 18.95
N THR A 256 7.91 -12.89 18.28
CA THR A 256 8.14 -12.98 16.83
C THR A 256 7.01 -13.78 16.20
N ALA A 257 6.84 -13.62 14.89
CA ALA A 257 5.81 -14.35 14.17
C ALA A 257 6.27 -14.68 12.76
N THR A 258 5.76 -15.79 12.24
CA THR A 258 5.88 -16.17 10.84
C THR A 258 4.49 -16.27 10.22
N VAL A 259 4.31 -15.68 9.05
CA VAL A 259 3.08 -15.74 8.26
C VAL A 259 3.35 -16.58 7.02
N ASP A 260 2.63 -17.69 6.85
CA ASP A 260 2.83 -18.66 5.75
C ASP A 260 4.31 -19.07 5.57
N GLY A 261 5.04 -19.19 6.69
CA GLY A 261 6.46 -19.55 6.72
C GLY A 261 7.44 -18.39 6.47
N VAL A 262 6.96 -17.17 6.25
CA VAL A 262 7.79 -15.95 6.14
C VAL A 262 7.85 -15.26 7.49
N GLU A 263 9.05 -15.05 8.03
CA GLU A 263 9.26 -14.32 9.28
C GLU A 263 8.93 -12.82 9.13
N LEU A 264 8.21 -12.26 10.10
CA LEU A 264 8.02 -10.83 10.17
C LEU A 264 9.32 -10.16 10.64
N GLU A 265 9.69 -9.06 9.98
CA GLU A 265 10.87 -8.26 10.39
C GLU A 265 10.62 -7.55 11.72
N SER A 266 9.35 -7.27 12.03
CA SER A 266 8.94 -6.67 13.30
C SER A 266 9.12 -7.67 14.44
N VAL A 267 9.86 -7.26 15.45
CA VAL A 267 10.05 -7.98 16.72
C VAL A 267 9.52 -7.09 17.84
N ILE A 268 8.67 -7.65 18.70
CA ILE A 268 8.15 -6.90 19.85
C ILE A 268 8.84 -7.37 21.11
N GLU A 269 9.51 -6.45 21.79
CA GLU A 269 10.13 -6.67 23.08
C GLU A 269 9.30 -6.01 24.18
N GLY A 270 8.96 -6.78 25.21
CA GLY A 270 8.24 -6.29 26.37
C GLY A 270 8.86 -6.72 27.68
N TYR A 271 8.33 -6.17 28.77
CA TYR A 271 8.80 -6.35 30.13
C TYR A 271 7.66 -6.82 31.02
N THR A 272 7.99 -7.75 31.90
CA THR A 272 7.12 -8.25 32.95
C THR A 272 7.65 -7.80 34.31
N VAL A 273 6.80 -7.17 35.11
CA VAL A 273 7.07 -6.80 36.50
C VAL A 273 6.29 -7.69 37.46
N GLU A 274 6.61 -7.62 38.75
CA GLU A 274 5.97 -8.46 39.76
C GLU A 274 4.48 -8.10 39.96
N PHE A 275 4.17 -6.81 39.95
CA PHE A 275 2.80 -6.31 40.14
C PHE A 275 2.58 -5.03 39.33
N SER A 276 1.32 -4.76 39.02
CA SER A 276 0.86 -3.49 38.49
C SER A 276 0.08 -2.73 39.56
N VAL A 277 0.04 -1.41 39.42
CA VAL A 277 -0.75 -0.52 40.27
C VAL A 277 -1.77 0.15 39.37
N SER A 278 -3.05 -0.18 39.55
CA SER A 278 -4.09 0.41 38.73
C SER A 278 -4.32 1.89 39.03
N GLY A 279 -4.19 2.71 38.00
CA GLY A 279 -4.53 4.12 38.03
C GLY A 279 -5.92 4.38 37.44
N THR A 280 -6.36 5.64 37.51
CA THR A 280 -7.66 6.06 36.97
C THR A 280 -7.70 6.09 35.44
N ALA A 281 -6.56 6.24 34.78
CA ALA A 281 -6.44 6.33 33.32
C ALA A 281 -5.41 5.37 32.71
N THR A 282 -4.47 4.87 33.51
CA THR A 282 -3.42 3.94 33.06
C THR A 282 -2.93 3.12 34.26
N ASP A 283 -2.47 1.90 33.99
CA ASP A 283 -1.81 1.08 34.99
C ASP A 283 -0.32 1.40 35.04
N TYR A 284 0.25 1.38 36.24
CA TYR A 284 1.68 1.60 36.47
C TYR A 284 2.37 0.26 36.74
N TYR A 285 3.61 0.11 36.29
CA TYR A 285 4.37 -1.14 36.35
C TYR A 285 5.73 -0.90 37.04
N PRO A 286 5.78 -0.66 38.36
CA PRO A 286 7.03 -0.36 39.05
C PRO A 286 8.04 -1.50 38.90
N SER A 287 9.28 -1.15 38.53
CA SER A 287 10.38 -2.09 38.40
C SER A 287 11.34 -1.96 39.59
N PRO A 288 11.59 -3.03 40.37
CA PRO A 288 12.55 -2.98 41.46
C PRO A 288 13.99 -2.82 40.99
N SER A 289 14.33 -3.24 39.77
CA SER A 289 15.69 -3.10 39.22
C SER A 289 15.99 -1.70 38.69
N MET A 290 14.95 -0.92 38.36
CA MET A 290 15.08 0.45 37.85
C MET A 290 14.77 1.49 38.92
N SER A 291 13.90 1.17 39.88
CA SER A 291 13.59 2.04 41.00
C SER A 291 14.77 2.15 41.97
N GLN A 292 14.84 3.26 42.69
CA GLN A 292 15.98 3.57 43.56
C GLN A 292 15.52 3.99 44.95
N LEU A 293 16.20 3.50 45.98
CA LEU A 293 16.18 4.03 47.34
C LEU A 293 17.56 4.66 47.63
N ALA A 294 17.58 5.96 47.85
CA ALA A 294 18.79 6.77 47.99
C ALA A 294 18.78 7.60 49.28
N ASN A 295 19.91 8.27 49.55
CA ASN A 295 20.09 9.24 50.64
C ASN A 295 19.86 8.68 52.06
N LEU A 296 19.89 7.36 52.24
CA LEU A 296 19.89 6.74 53.56
C LEU A 296 21.26 6.90 54.24
N PRO A 297 21.29 7.09 55.57
CA PRO A 297 22.55 7.16 56.32
C PRO A 297 23.23 5.79 56.42
N ASP A 298 24.57 5.78 56.42
CA ASP A 298 25.37 4.54 56.55
C ASP A 298 25.25 3.86 57.92
N SER A 299 24.82 4.61 58.94
CA SER A 299 24.58 4.10 60.29
C SER A 299 23.49 4.90 60.99
N ALA A 300 22.79 4.27 61.93
CA ALA A 300 21.73 4.91 62.69
C ALA A 300 21.70 4.43 64.15
N VAL A 301 21.20 5.28 65.04
CA VAL A 301 21.05 4.95 66.47
C VAL A 301 19.72 4.22 66.67
N LEU A 302 19.71 3.15 67.48
CA LEU A 302 18.49 2.42 67.84
C LEU A 302 17.45 3.38 68.43
N GLY A 303 16.20 3.29 67.96
CA GLY A 303 15.13 4.22 68.33
C GLY A 303 15.25 5.63 67.74
N GLY A 304 16.28 5.91 66.94
CA GLY A 304 16.41 7.14 66.16
C GLY A 304 15.54 7.14 64.91
N THR A 305 15.65 8.19 64.10
CA THR A 305 14.95 8.32 62.82
C THR A 305 15.96 8.33 61.68
N VAL A 306 15.68 7.60 60.61
CA VAL A 306 16.41 7.66 59.34
C VAL A 306 15.51 8.22 58.25
N THR A 307 16.08 9.04 57.39
CA THR A 307 15.38 9.61 56.23
C THR A 307 16.07 9.19 54.95
N GLY A 308 15.32 9.07 53.87
CA GLY A 308 15.83 8.75 52.55
C GLY A 308 14.87 9.20 51.46
N GLU A 309 15.15 8.80 50.23
CA GLU A 309 14.33 9.15 49.07
C GLU A 309 14.11 7.92 48.20
N VAL A 310 12.87 7.70 47.76
CA VAL A 310 12.52 6.66 46.79
C VAL A 310 12.11 7.29 45.47
N THR A 311 12.68 6.82 44.37
CA THR A 311 12.21 7.14 43.01
C THR A 311 11.68 5.86 42.38
N LEU A 312 10.41 5.86 42.00
CA LEU A 312 9.78 4.73 41.30
C LEU A 312 9.93 4.89 39.78
N ARG A 313 10.39 3.83 39.13
CA ARG A 313 10.56 3.78 37.67
C ARG A 313 9.95 2.51 37.10
N ASP A 314 9.51 2.59 35.85
CA ASP A 314 9.13 1.41 35.08
C ASP A 314 10.37 0.62 34.58
N PRO A 315 10.22 -0.55 33.96
CA PRO A 315 11.33 -1.31 33.38
C PRO A 315 12.09 -0.59 32.27
N LEU A 316 11.48 0.42 31.64
CA LEU A 316 12.09 1.26 30.60
C LEU A 316 12.90 2.42 31.21
N GLY A 317 12.87 2.59 32.53
CA GLY A 317 13.57 3.64 33.27
C GLY A 317 12.81 4.98 33.37
N VAL A 318 11.55 5.03 32.92
CA VAL A 318 10.69 6.20 33.01
C VAL A 318 10.26 6.39 34.48
N THR A 319 10.44 7.60 35.00
CA THR A 319 10.06 7.95 36.38
C THR A 319 8.58 8.29 36.46
N TYR A 320 7.90 7.81 37.49
CA TYR A 320 6.50 8.16 37.72
C TYR A 320 6.35 9.54 38.35
N THR A 321 5.62 10.42 37.66
CA THR A 321 5.28 11.77 38.12
C THR A 321 3.98 11.83 38.93
N THR A 322 3.30 10.70 39.07
CA THR A 322 2.05 10.55 39.82
C THR A 322 2.33 9.84 41.14
N GLU A 323 1.64 10.27 42.20
CA GLU A 323 1.66 9.57 43.49
C GLU A 323 1.01 8.19 43.35
N LEU A 324 1.76 7.16 43.73
CA LEU A 324 1.36 5.76 43.82
C LEU A 324 1.32 5.37 45.30
N PRO A 325 0.46 4.40 45.69
CA PRO A 325 0.45 3.86 47.03
C PRO A 325 1.80 3.21 47.35
N LEU A 326 2.59 3.86 48.19
CA LEU A 326 3.88 3.37 48.67
C LEU A 326 3.84 3.19 50.17
N THR A 327 4.35 2.07 50.65
CA THR A 327 4.66 1.84 52.06
C THR A 327 6.14 1.52 52.19
N VAL A 328 6.69 1.84 53.35
CA VAL A 328 8.09 1.54 53.67
C VAL A 328 8.15 1.01 55.09
N GLU A 329 8.90 -0.06 55.30
CA GLU A 329 9.02 -0.72 56.59
C GLU A 329 10.42 -1.33 56.76
N TRP A 330 10.78 -1.57 58.00
CA TRP A 330 11.91 -2.44 58.35
C TRP A 330 11.52 -3.91 58.20
N ASP A 331 12.51 -4.80 58.15
CA ASP A 331 12.32 -6.26 58.07
C ASP A 331 11.49 -6.85 59.23
N ASP A 332 11.42 -6.14 60.37
CA ASP A 332 10.57 -6.50 61.52
C ASP A 332 9.11 -6.02 61.39
N GLY A 333 8.76 -5.37 60.28
CA GLY A 333 7.44 -4.84 59.96
C GLY A 333 7.15 -3.46 60.56
N VAL A 334 8.13 -2.77 61.17
CA VAL A 334 7.93 -1.41 61.67
C VAL A 334 7.85 -0.44 60.49
N SER A 335 6.64 0.04 60.20
CA SER A 335 6.38 0.98 59.10
C SER A 335 6.89 2.40 59.39
N GLY A 336 7.34 3.06 58.34
CA GLY A 336 7.68 4.48 58.32
C GLY A 336 6.57 5.35 57.73
N SER A 337 6.93 6.60 57.46
CA SER A 337 6.10 7.55 56.73
C SER A 337 6.71 7.84 55.37
N VAL A 338 5.85 8.02 54.37
CA VAL A 338 6.22 8.47 53.03
C VAL A 338 5.44 9.73 52.68
N SER A 339 6.07 10.64 51.94
CA SER A 339 5.41 11.83 51.39
C SER A 339 5.87 12.02 49.95
N PHE A 340 4.94 12.07 49.00
CA PHE A 340 5.26 12.31 47.60
C PHE A 340 5.59 13.78 47.35
N ASP A 341 6.70 14.02 46.67
CA ASP A 341 7.10 15.33 46.15
C ASP A 341 6.90 15.34 44.63
N SER A 342 5.83 16.02 44.20
CA SER A 342 5.47 16.11 42.79
C SER A 342 6.43 16.95 41.95
N VAL A 343 7.26 17.81 42.57
CA VAL A 343 8.26 18.60 41.86
C VAL A 343 9.45 17.74 41.46
N HIS A 344 9.87 16.84 42.36
CA HIS A 344 11.01 15.96 42.14
C HIS A 344 10.62 14.55 41.67
N SER A 345 9.31 14.23 41.63
CA SER A 345 8.78 12.90 41.28
C SER A 345 9.40 11.80 42.13
N ALA A 346 9.48 12.06 43.44
CA ALA A 346 10.15 11.20 44.41
C ALA A 346 9.37 11.16 45.73
N TYR A 347 9.61 10.15 46.55
CA TYR A 347 9.02 9.99 47.87
C TYR A 347 10.06 10.28 48.92
N ALA A 348 9.82 11.26 49.78
CA ALA A 348 10.58 11.42 51.01
C ALA A 348 10.16 10.31 51.98
N VAL A 349 11.13 9.53 52.45
CA VAL A 349 10.94 8.42 53.39
C VAL A 349 11.47 8.83 54.76
N SER A 350 10.73 8.48 55.82
CA SER A 350 11.19 8.61 57.20
C SER A 350 10.80 7.37 58.02
N LEU A 351 11.78 6.66 58.58
CA LEU A 351 11.63 5.42 59.32
C LEU A 351 12.19 5.56 60.74
N THR A 352 11.51 5.00 61.73
CA THR A 352 12.06 4.88 63.10
C THR A 352 12.90 3.61 63.17
N VAL A 353 14.17 3.71 63.54
CA VAL A 353 15.08 2.57 63.69
C VAL A 353 14.57 1.66 64.81
N PRO A 354 14.46 0.34 64.58
CA PRO A 354 14.05 -0.61 65.62
C PRO A 354 14.87 -0.45 66.90
N SER A 355 14.27 -0.73 68.04
CA SER A 355 14.93 -0.64 69.35
C SER A 355 15.88 -1.80 69.63
N SER A 356 15.98 -2.78 68.72
CA SER A 356 16.85 -3.95 68.83
C SER A 356 17.58 -4.22 67.51
N SER A 357 18.84 -4.65 67.60
CA SER A 357 19.63 -4.99 66.41
C SER A 357 19.17 -6.28 65.71
N SER A 358 18.35 -7.11 66.36
CA SER A 358 17.72 -8.28 65.75
C SER A 358 16.64 -7.95 64.73
N ALA A 359 16.19 -6.69 64.72
CA ALA A 359 15.14 -6.16 63.85
C ALA A 359 15.68 -5.26 62.73
N VAL A 360 16.97 -4.90 62.79
CA VAL A 360 17.64 -4.14 61.73
C VAL A 360 18.12 -5.17 60.71
N GLY A 361 17.54 -5.13 59.51
CA GLY A 361 17.93 -6.00 58.39
C GLY A 361 19.43 -5.97 58.09
N ILE A 362 19.98 -7.08 57.61
CA ILE A 362 21.36 -7.13 57.11
C ILE A 362 21.31 -6.70 55.65
N ARG A 363 22.08 -5.65 55.32
CA ARG A 363 22.21 -5.15 53.95
C ARG A 363 23.13 -6.02 53.11
#